data_AF-A0A7C1N3I3-F1
#
_entry.id   AF-A0A7C1N3I3-F1
#
_cell.length_a   1.000
_cell.length_b   1.000
_cell.length_c   1.000
_cell.angle_alpha   90.00
_cell.angle_beta   90.00
_cell.angle_gamma   90.00
#
_symmetry.space_group_name_H-M   'P 1'
#
loop_
_entity.id
_entity.type
_entity.pdbx_description
1 polymer ?
#
loop_
_entity_poly.entity_id
_entity_poly.type
_entity_poly.pdbx_seq_one_letter_code
_entity_poly.pdbx_strand_id
1 'polypeptide(L)'
;MVKQRKKYSKKKRMCKEFKKNTAKARKINASTPVETCSEQLSPFSGLLALVEFFDLVKFEEIFDFTYQSPRRKPKLGHYSMMIGILMLLFIGFNRIWHFTCVRLDAMLCGIFRLTQLPVASTFWRYVDSLGVNQANSLLNLMSKLRERVWQQCGLCYFKIRN
;
A
#
# COMPACT_ATOMS: atom_id res chain seq x y z
N MET A 1 30.29 35.00 -24.52
CA MET A 1 30.01 33.86 -23.61
C MET A 1 29.40 32.73 -24.43
N VAL A 2 30.19 31.72 -24.83
CA VAL A 2 29.77 30.64 -25.74
C VAL A 2 29.29 29.45 -24.92
N LYS A 3 28.00 29.09 -25.02
CA LYS A 3 27.45 27.91 -24.35
C LYS A 3 27.87 26.65 -25.11
N GLN A 4 28.84 25.91 -24.59
CA GLN A 4 29.19 24.58 -25.09
C GLN A 4 28.01 23.61 -24.92
N ARG A 5 27.40 23.17 -26.02
CA ARG A 5 26.45 22.04 -26.03
C ARG A 5 27.24 20.74 -25.97
N LYS A 6 27.27 20.06 -24.81
CA LYS A 6 27.78 18.69 -24.72
C LYS A 6 26.88 17.74 -25.51
N LYS A 7 27.33 17.30 -26.68
CA LYS A 7 26.72 16.20 -27.43
C LYS A 7 27.12 14.87 -26.79
N TYR A 8 26.28 14.34 -25.90
CA TYR A 8 26.42 12.96 -25.45
C TYR A 8 25.87 12.01 -26.53
N SER A 9 26.68 11.63 -27.52
CA SER A 9 26.31 10.56 -28.46
C SER A 9 26.66 9.19 -27.87
N LYS A 10 25.72 8.58 -27.15
CA LYS A 10 25.89 7.20 -26.71
C LYS A 10 25.75 6.28 -27.93
N LYS A 11 26.76 5.46 -28.21
CA LYS A 11 26.77 4.48 -29.32
C LYS A 11 25.57 3.54 -29.17
N LYS A 12 24.69 3.48 -30.17
CA LYS A 12 23.50 2.62 -30.15
C LYS A 12 23.95 1.16 -30.23
N ARG A 13 23.54 0.32 -29.28
CA ARG A 13 23.88 -1.11 -29.28
C ARG A 13 23.30 -1.76 -30.53
N MET A 14 24.11 -2.53 -31.27
CA MET A 14 23.60 -3.36 -32.36
C MET A 14 22.77 -4.50 -31.76
N CYS A 15 21.53 -4.66 -32.23
CA CYS A 15 20.72 -5.83 -31.95
C CYS A 15 21.38 -7.07 -32.58
N LYS A 16 21.56 -8.13 -31.80
CA LYS A 16 22.14 -9.41 -32.27
C LYS A 16 21.09 -10.36 -32.87
N GLU A 17 19.94 -9.86 -33.31
CA GLU A 17 18.77 -10.69 -33.61
C GLU A 17 18.27 -10.48 -35.04
N PHE A 18 18.09 -11.58 -35.78
CA PHE A 18 17.43 -11.61 -37.08
C PHE A 18 15.94 -11.30 -36.87
N LYS A 19 15.51 -10.10 -37.30
CA LYS A 19 14.10 -9.71 -37.23
C LYS A 19 13.27 -10.52 -38.23
N LYS A 20 12.70 -11.65 -37.80
CA LYS A 20 11.49 -12.18 -38.42
C LYS A 20 10.39 -11.11 -38.28
N ASN A 21 9.54 -10.96 -39.31
CA ASN A 21 8.36 -10.07 -39.30
C ASN A 21 7.37 -10.49 -38.20
N THR A 22 7.70 -10.15 -36.96
CA THR A 22 6.82 -10.30 -35.80
C THR A 22 6.08 -8.98 -35.62
N ALA A 23 4.79 -9.06 -35.32
CA ALA A 23 3.99 -7.89 -35.01
C ALA A 23 4.69 -7.13 -33.86
N LYS A 24 5.15 -5.90 -34.13
CA LYS A 24 5.77 -5.07 -33.09
C LYS A 24 4.75 -4.89 -31.97
N ALA A 25 5.16 -5.14 -30.73
CA ALA A 25 4.34 -4.82 -29.56
C ALA A 25 3.89 -3.35 -29.65
N ARG A 26 2.59 -3.10 -29.47
CA ARG A 26 2.00 -1.76 -29.53
C ARG A 26 2.64 -0.93 -28.42
N LYS A 27 3.38 0.11 -28.81
CA LYS A 27 4.05 0.98 -27.85
C LYS A 27 3.02 1.89 -27.20
N ILE A 28 2.61 1.57 -25.96
CA ILE A 28 1.75 2.42 -25.15
C ILE A 28 2.54 3.69 -24.79
N ASN A 29 2.04 4.85 -25.17
CA ASN A 29 2.60 6.16 -24.91
C ASN A 29 1.51 7.10 -24.36
N ALA A 30 1.87 8.30 -23.89
CA ALA A 30 0.90 9.27 -23.35
C ALA A 30 -0.17 9.72 -24.36
N SER A 31 0.04 9.46 -25.66
CA SER A 31 -0.91 9.75 -26.74
C SER A 31 -1.75 8.54 -27.15
N THR A 32 -1.62 7.42 -26.43
CA THR A 32 -2.47 6.25 -26.70
C THR A 32 -3.89 6.62 -26.30
N PRO A 33 -4.87 6.54 -27.21
CA PRO A 33 -6.25 6.86 -26.89
C PRO A 33 -6.72 5.87 -25.81
N VAL A 34 -7.10 6.42 -24.67
CA VAL A 34 -7.76 5.68 -23.59
C VAL A 34 -9.23 6.01 -23.66
N GLU A 35 -10.07 4.99 -23.77
CA GLU A 35 -11.51 5.17 -23.62
C GLU A 35 -11.80 5.39 -22.13
N THR A 36 -12.71 6.32 -21.83
CA THR A 36 -13.16 6.51 -20.45
C THR A 36 -13.99 5.29 -20.09
N CYS A 37 -13.62 4.59 -19.02
CA CYS A 37 -14.38 3.41 -18.57
C CYS A 37 -15.84 3.82 -18.31
N SER A 38 -16.79 3.12 -18.93
CA SER A 38 -18.23 3.31 -18.71
C SER A 38 -18.71 2.69 -17.39
N GLU A 39 -17.91 1.78 -16.82
CA GLU A 39 -18.17 1.16 -15.53
C GLU A 39 -17.69 2.06 -14.39
N GLN A 40 -18.53 2.19 -13.36
CA GLN A 40 -18.15 2.85 -12.12
C GLN A 40 -17.13 1.98 -11.39
N LEU A 41 -15.85 2.27 -11.60
CA LEU A 41 -14.79 1.75 -10.77
C LEU A 41 -15.14 2.06 -9.30
N SER A 42 -15.13 1.04 -8.44
CA SER A 42 -15.27 1.24 -7.00
C SER A 42 -14.30 2.36 -6.58
N PRO A 43 -14.77 3.44 -5.91
CA PRO A 43 -13.99 4.66 -5.71
C PRO A 43 -12.61 4.44 -5.08
N PHE A 44 -12.42 3.33 -4.39
CA PHE A 44 -11.15 2.91 -3.81
C PHE A 44 -10.92 1.41 -3.96
N SER A 45 -10.84 0.90 -5.20
CA SER A 45 -10.20 -0.38 -5.54
C SER A 45 -10.51 -1.58 -4.62
N GLY A 46 -11.73 -1.69 -4.07
CA GLY A 46 -12.08 -2.76 -3.13
C GLY A 46 -11.73 -2.52 -1.65
N LEU A 47 -11.68 -1.26 -1.18
CA LEU A 47 -11.44 -0.92 0.23
C LEU A 47 -12.42 -1.63 1.18
N LEU A 48 -13.68 -1.84 0.77
CA LEU A 48 -14.66 -2.62 1.52
C LEU A 48 -14.21 -4.08 1.68
N ALA A 49 -13.77 -4.71 0.58
CA ALA A 49 -13.28 -6.07 0.59
C ALA A 49 -12.02 -6.21 1.48
N LEU A 50 -11.20 -5.17 1.57
CA LEU A 50 -10.07 -5.14 2.50
C LEU A 50 -10.54 -5.12 3.97
N VAL A 51 -11.55 -4.32 4.30
CA VAL A 51 -12.13 -4.27 5.65
C VAL A 51 -12.75 -5.61 6.02
N GLU A 52 -13.55 -6.19 5.13
CA GLU A 52 -14.13 -7.53 5.33
C GLU A 52 -13.04 -8.60 5.46
N PHE A 53 -11.97 -8.51 4.67
CA PHE A 53 -10.82 -9.41 4.81
C PHE A 53 -10.16 -9.32 6.19
N PHE A 54 -9.98 -8.11 6.72
CA PHE A 54 -9.44 -7.94 8.07
C PHE A 54 -10.36 -8.52 9.15
N ASP A 55 -11.68 -8.42 8.96
CA ASP A 55 -12.67 -9.01 9.85
C ASP A 55 -12.63 -10.55 9.80
N LEU A 56 -12.60 -11.14 8.60
CA LEU A 56 -12.49 -12.59 8.39
C LEU A 56 -11.23 -13.18 9.05
N VAL A 57 -10.11 -12.48 8.95
CA VAL A 57 -8.83 -12.94 9.52
C VAL A 57 -8.72 -12.59 11.01
N LYS A 58 -9.68 -11.82 11.55
CA LYS A 58 -9.67 -11.28 12.92
C LYS A 58 -8.38 -10.53 13.22
N PHE A 59 -8.04 -9.61 12.33
CA PHE A 59 -6.77 -8.90 12.35
C PHE A 59 -6.53 -8.13 13.65
N GLU A 60 -7.58 -7.59 14.26
CA GLU A 60 -7.52 -6.88 15.55
C GLU A 60 -6.97 -7.77 16.67
N GLU A 61 -7.43 -9.03 16.78
CA GLU A 61 -6.92 -9.98 17.78
C GLU A 61 -5.41 -10.26 17.60
N ILE A 62 -4.97 -10.39 16.35
CA ILE A 62 -3.56 -10.67 16.02
C ILE A 62 -2.72 -9.43 16.33
N PHE A 63 -3.24 -8.25 16.01
CA PHE A 63 -2.58 -6.98 16.27
C PHE A 63 -2.37 -6.79 17.76
N ASP A 64 -3.41 -6.94 18.58
CA ASP A 64 -3.32 -6.75 20.03
C ASP A 64 -2.35 -7.75 20.69
N PHE A 65 -2.26 -8.97 20.18
CA PHE A 65 -1.32 -9.97 20.69
C PHE A 65 0.15 -9.68 20.32
N THR A 66 0.40 -9.15 19.13
CA THR A 66 1.77 -9.03 18.58
C THR A 66 2.34 -7.61 18.65
N TYR A 67 1.50 -6.59 18.74
CA TYR A 67 1.91 -5.21 18.56
C TYR A 67 2.40 -4.56 19.85
N GLN A 68 3.69 -4.23 19.90
CA GLN A 68 4.25 -3.48 21.02
C GLN A 68 3.98 -1.97 20.87
N SER A 69 3.15 -1.43 21.75
CA SER A 69 2.74 -0.02 21.73
C SER A 69 3.94 0.94 21.84
N PRO A 70 4.05 1.96 20.97
CA PRO A 70 5.06 3.01 21.09
C PRO A 70 4.78 3.95 22.27
N ARG A 71 5.76 4.81 22.61
CA ARG A 71 5.66 5.78 23.72
C ARG A 71 4.45 6.71 23.60
N ARG A 72 4.02 7.02 22.38
CA ARG A 72 2.91 7.94 22.11
C ARG A 72 1.57 7.19 22.19
N LYS A 73 0.63 7.71 22.99
CA LYS A 73 -0.73 7.14 23.10
C LYS A 73 -1.73 7.94 22.25
N PRO A 74 -2.16 7.44 21.07
CA PRO A 74 -3.20 8.10 20.27
C PRO A 74 -4.59 7.90 20.89
N LYS A 75 -5.47 8.91 20.79
CA LYS A 75 -6.84 8.84 21.30
C LYS A 75 -7.70 7.77 20.61
N LEU A 76 -7.45 7.56 19.31
CA LEU A 76 -8.13 6.57 18.47
C LEU A 76 -7.56 5.15 18.65
N GLY A 77 -6.52 4.97 19.45
CA GLY A 77 -5.82 3.69 19.57
C GLY A 77 -4.77 3.45 18.49
N HIS A 78 -3.91 2.47 18.76
CA HIS A 78 -2.78 2.12 17.90
C HIS A 78 -3.22 1.41 16.63
N TYR A 79 -4.24 0.55 16.76
CA TYR A 79 -4.84 -0.19 15.66
C TYR A 79 -5.39 0.73 14.57
N SER A 80 -6.26 1.69 14.93
CA SER A 80 -6.84 2.62 13.96
C SER A 80 -5.80 3.48 13.25
N MET A 81 -4.71 3.86 13.94
CA MET A 81 -3.61 4.58 13.29
C MET A 81 -2.88 3.71 12.25
N MET A 82 -2.64 2.44 12.56
CA MET A 82 -2.00 1.51 11.62
C MET A 82 -2.90 1.17 10.44
N ILE A 83 -4.18 0.88 10.70
CA ILE A 83 -5.18 0.63 9.65
C ILE A 83 -5.32 1.84 8.74
N GLY A 84 -5.32 3.07 9.28
CA GLY A 84 -5.36 4.28 8.46
C GLY A 84 -4.18 4.37 7.49
N ILE A 85 -2.96 4.08 7.96
CA ILE A 85 -1.76 4.08 7.12
C ILE A 85 -1.83 2.97 6.07
N LEU A 86 -2.33 1.79 6.44
CA LEU A 86 -2.47 0.65 5.55
C LEU A 86 -3.53 0.90 4.46
N MET A 87 -4.66 1.51 4.82
CA MET A 87 -5.70 1.92 3.88
C MET A 87 -5.18 2.99 2.91
N LEU A 88 -4.42 3.97 3.41
CA LEU A 88 -3.79 4.97 2.55
C LEU A 88 -2.87 4.30 1.51
N LEU A 89 -2.06 3.33 1.94
CA LEU A 89 -1.19 2.58 1.05
C LEU A 89 -1.99 1.73 0.04
N PHE A 90 -3.08 1.11 0.49
CA PHE A 90 -3.95 0.29 -0.36
C PHE A 90 -4.64 1.10 -1.46
N ILE A 91 -5.06 2.33 -1.16
CA ILE A 91 -5.61 3.27 -2.14
C ILE A 91 -4.57 3.65 -3.22
N GLY A 92 -3.28 3.40 -2.95
CA GLY A 92 -2.18 3.67 -3.87
C GLY A 92 -1.38 4.92 -3.51
N PHE A 93 -1.64 5.56 -2.39
CA PHE A 93 -0.86 6.70 -1.93
C PHE A 93 0.39 6.23 -1.18
N ASN A 94 1.56 6.56 -1.74
CA ASN A 94 2.86 6.20 -1.14
C ASN A 94 3.31 7.20 -0.05
N ARG A 95 2.81 8.45 -0.07
CA ARG A 95 3.22 9.49 0.89
C ARG A 95 2.10 9.85 1.86
N ILE A 96 2.45 10.00 3.14
CA ILE A 96 1.53 10.36 4.24
C ILE A 96 0.84 11.72 4.01
N TRP A 97 1.47 12.65 3.27
CA TRP A 97 0.84 13.95 2.96
C TRP A 97 -0.49 13.81 2.19
N HIS A 98 -0.66 12.75 1.42
CA HIS A 98 -1.90 12.47 0.68
C HIS A 98 -3.10 12.13 1.58
N PHE A 99 -2.91 11.96 2.90
CA PHE A 99 -4.03 11.95 3.85
C PHE A 99 -4.90 13.21 3.74
N THR A 100 -4.34 14.34 3.29
CA THR A 100 -5.11 15.57 3.07
C THR A 100 -6.19 15.38 2.01
N CYS A 101 -5.89 14.65 0.93
CA CYS A 101 -6.82 14.37 -0.16
C CYS A 101 -7.97 13.47 0.28
N VAL A 102 -7.69 12.59 1.24
CA VAL A 102 -8.59 11.53 1.70
C VAL A 102 -9.34 11.93 2.98
N ARG A 103 -8.98 13.07 3.58
CA ARG A 103 -9.47 13.51 4.89
C ARG A 103 -10.98 13.57 5.03
N LEU A 104 -11.66 13.97 3.96
CA LEU A 104 -13.11 14.16 3.88
C LEU A 104 -13.80 13.02 3.11
N ASP A 105 -13.10 11.94 2.85
CA ASP A 105 -13.70 10.79 2.18
C ASP A 105 -14.74 10.13 3.10
N ALA A 106 -15.97 10.02 2.60
CA ALA A 106 -17.10 9.49 3.37
C ALA A 106 -16.92 8.00 3.70
N MET A 107 -16.28 7.23 2.83
CA MET A 107 -16.09 5.78 3.05
C MET A 107 -15.12 5.51 4.19
N LEU A 108 -13.95 6.15 4.17
CA LEU A 108 -13.00 6.03 5.28
C LEU A 108 -13.51 6.64 6.57
N CYS A 109 -14.17 7.79 6.50
CA CYS A 109 -14.84 8.38 7.66
C CYS A 109 -15.88 7.41 8.26
N GLY A 110 -16.65 6.70 7.42
CA GLY A 110 -17.57 5.65 7.83
C GLY A 110 -16.88 4.46 8.51
N ILE A 111 -15.77 3.98 7.95
CA ILE A 111 -15.00 2.86 8.52
C ILE A 111 -14.46 3.21 9.92
N PHE A 112 -13.89 4.40 10.09
CA PHE A 112 -13.38 4.85 11.39
C PHE A 112 -14.47 5.39 12.33
N ARG A 113 -15.72 5.51 11.87
CA ARG A 113 -16.84 6.15 12.57
C ARG A 113 -16.51 7.57 13.04
N LEU A 114 -15.81 8.34 12.19
CA LEU A 114 -15.41 9.72 12.44
C LEU A 114 -16.08 10.66 11.45
N THR A 115 -16.31 11.92 11.84
CA THR A 115 -16.80 12.94 10.91
C THR A 115 -15.72 13.42 9.94
N GLN A 116 -14.46 13.41 10.38
CA GLN A 116 -13.29 13.74 9.58
C GLN A 116 -12.07 12.98 10.09
N LEU A 117 -11.20 12.54 9.19
CA LEU A 117 -9.94 11.91 9.56
C LEU A 117 -8.97 12.90 10.24
N PRO A 118 -8.05 12.42 11.10
CA PRO A 118 -6.97 13.25 11.63
C PRO A 118 -6.12 13.89 10.54
N VAL A 119 -5.49 15.04 10.85
CA VAL A 119 -4.58 15.72 9.92
C VAL A 119 -3.38 14.82 9.63
N ALA A 120 -2.83 14.87 8.41
CA ALA A 120 -1.64 14.11 8.00
C ALA A 120 -0.46 14.21 9.00
N SER A 121 -0.29 15.36 9.66
CA SER A 121 0.71 15.56 10.70
C SER A 121 0.53 14.65 11.91
N THR A 122 -0.70 14.23 12.23
CA THR A 122 -0.99 13.28 13.31
C THR A 122 -0.44 11.90 12.99
N PHE A 123 -0.67 11.44 11.76
CA PHE A 123 -0.10 10.20 11.25
C PHE A 123 1.42 10.28 11.16
N TRP A 124 1.97 11.41 10.72
CA TRP A 124 3.42 11.62 10.70
C TRP A 124 4.04 11.50 12.09
N ARG A 125 3.46 12.18 13.09
CA ARG A 125 3.92 12.10 14.49
C ARG A 125 3.75 10.70 15.10
N TYR A 126 2.84 9.90 14.56
CA TYR A 126 2.69 8.51 14.96
C TYR A 126 3.80 7.65 14.36
N VAL A 127 4.05 7.76 13.06
CA VAL A 127 5.13 7.05 12.37
C VAL A 127 6.50 7.42 12.95
N ASP A 128 6.72 8.70 13.24
CA ASP A 128 7.93 9.20 13.90
C ASP A 128 8.15 8.63 15.31
N SER A 129 7.07 8.20 15.98
CA SER A 129 7.16 7.54 17.29
C SER A 129 7.42 6.03 17.22
N LEU A 130 7.43 5.45 16.02
CA LEU A 130 7.74 4.04 15.81
C LEU A 130 9.26 3.83 15.82
N GLY A 131 9.72 2.87 16.62
CA GLY A 131 11.11 2.48 16.68
C GLY A 131 11.34 1.02 16.27
N VAL A 132 12.52 0.50 16.64
CA VAL A 132 12.96 -0.88 16.33
C VAL A 132 12.01 -1.94 16.92
N ASN A 133 11.47 -1.69 18.11
CA ASN A 133 10.52 -2.59 18.77
C ASN A 133 9.24 -2.77 17.93
N GLN A 134 8.75 -1.68 17.34
CA GLN A 134 7.58 -1.71 16.47
C GLN A 134 7.90 -2.38 15.14
N ALA A 135 9.11 -2.22 14.60
CA ALA A 135 9.53 -2.94 13.40
C ALA A 135 9.51 -4.47 13.62
N ASN A 136 10.05 -4.96 14.72
CA ASN A 136 9.99 -6.38 15.08
C ASN A 136 8.55 -6.86 15.31
N SER A 137 7.73 -6.03 15.96
CA SER A 137 6.30 -6.31 16.15
C SER A 137 5.57 -6.46 14.82
N LEU A 138 5.85 -5.60 13.84
CA LEU A 138 5.26 -5.67 12.50
C LEU A 138 5.69 -6.93 11.74
N LEU A 139 6.95 -7.36 11.87
CA LEU A 139 7.42 -8.62 11.25
C LEU A 139 6.69 -9.83 11.84
N ASN A 140 6.52 -9.85 13.16
CA ASN A 140 5.77 -10.91 13.85
C ASN A 140 4.29 -10.91 13.46
N LEU A 141 3.67 -9.72 13.40
CA LEU A 141 2.32 -9.51 12.91
C LEU A 141 2.16 -10.07 11.48
N MET A 142 3.06 -9.74 10.56
CA MET A 142 3.04 -10.27 9.19
C MET A 142 3.18 -11.79 9.14
N SER A 143 4.03 -12.39 9.99
CA SER A 143 4.17 -13.84 10.08
C SER A 143 2.89 -14.51 10.55
N LYS A 144 2.28 -14.00 11.63
CA LYS A 144 1.04 -14.53 12.20
C LYS A 144 -0.18 -14.32 11.30
N LEU A 145 -0.23 -13.19 10.61
CA LEU A 145 -1.24 -12.91 9.61
C LEU A 145 -1.19 -13.95 8.48
N ARG A 146 -0.01 -14.24 7.93
CA ARG A 146 0.17 -15.28 6.91
C ARG A 146 -0.26 -16.65 7.42
N GLU A 147 0.15 -17.03 8.63
CA GLU A 147 -0.24 -18.28 9.27
C GLU A 147 -1.77 -18.45 9.34
N ARG A 148 -2.47 -17.41 9.79
CA ARG A 148 -3.94 -17.38 9.87
C ARG A 148 -4.60 -17.47 8.49
N VAL A 149 -4.11 -16.71 7.51
CA VAL A 149 -4.65 -16.76 6.13
C VAL A 149 -4.51 -18.15 5.55
N TRP A 150 -3.36 -18.80 5.74
CA TRP A 150 -3.15 -20.16 5.24
C TRP A 150 -4.07 -21.19 5.91
N GLN A 151 -4.31 -21.07 7.22
CA GLN A 151 -5.29 -21.89 7.92
C GLN A 151 -6.71 -21.69 7.34
N GLN A 152 -7.11 -20.45 7.07
CA GLN A 152 -8.41 -20.15 6.45
C GLN A 152 -8.53 -20.72 5.03
N CYS A 153 -7.43 -20.74 4.27
CA CYS A 153 -7.38 -21.36 2.95
C CYS A 153 -7.24 -22.89 2.97
N GLY A 154 -7.17 -23.53 4.14
CA GLY A 154 -6.94 -24.98 4.27
C GLY A 154 -5.55 -25.44 3.80
N LEU A 155 -4.59 -24.51 3.67
CA LEU A 155 -3.24 -24.79 3.19
C LEU A 155 -2.35 -25.20 4.36
N CYS A 156 -1.99 -26.49 4.42
CA CYS A 156 -1.07 -27.03 5.43
C CYS A 156 0.39 -26.83 5.01
N TYR A 157 1.23 -26.35 5.92
CA TYR A 157 2.67 -26.19 5.69
C TYR A 157 3.38 -27.54 5.55
N PHE A 158 4.07 -27.75 4.44
CA PHE A 158 5.26 -28.59 4.45
C PHE A 158 6.40 -27.75 5.03
N LYS A 159 6.80 -28.03 6.27
CA LYS A 159 7.94 -27.37 6.90
C LYS A 159 9.17 -27.63 6.03
N ILE A 160 9.74 -26.60 5.41
CA ILE A 160 11.05 -26.70 4.79
C ILE A 160 12.04 -26.92 5.95
N ARG A 161 12.51 -28.16 6.07
CA ARG A 161 13.60 -28.53 6.98
C ARG A 161 14.83 -27.76 6.50
N ASN A 162 15.26 -26.78 7.28
CA ASN A 162 16.64 -26.29 7.22
C ASN A 162 17.57 -27.35 7.81
#